data_AF-A0A6S8BU75-F1
#
_entry.id   AF-A0A6S8BU75-F1
#
_cell.length_a   1.000
_cell.length_b   1.000
_cell.length_c   1.000
_cell.angle_alpha   90.00
_cell.angle_beta   90.00
_cell.angle_gamma   90.00
#
_symmetry.space_group_name_H-M   'P 1'
#
loop_
_entity.id
_entity.type
_entity.pdbx_description
1 polymer ?
#
loop_
_entity_poly.entity_id
_entity_poly.type
_entity_poly.pdbx_seq_one_letter_code
_entity_poly.pdbx_strand_id
1 'polypeptide(L)'
;MNKDKTSQEGTRSSDFRLMTAESTEMKRKSCSSNKIKRTSFQVFRTFITYPCQRGAPDVSKVFSTECFDEWLRTRAKLPKNPEKTFRRALTAHVCGTNGCSPFTDAEERALLKFLRRKDSSGSVFVEQWENVGKKGFWGVGYHEKTRNDGTSSLLAKLRARRCTHKMQEGDDKTQGTNAEPVNVAKLIV
;
A
#
# COMPACT_ATOMS: atom_id res chain seq x y z
N MET A 1 41.62 -46.59 -8.44
CA MET A 1 42.42 -46.23 -7.25
C MET A 1 42.09 -44.76 -7.00
N ASN A 2 41.38 -44.28 -5.97
CA ASN A 2 41.07 -44.66 -4.58
C ASN A 2 39.56 -44.33 -4.35
N LYS A 3 38.64 -45.12 -3.78
CA LYS A 3 38.49 -45.73 -2.44
C LYS A 3 38.84 -44.80 -1.29
N ASP A 4 37.80 -44.21 -0.67
CA ASP A 4 37.63 -43.85 0.77
C ASP A 4 36.21 -43.19 0.87
N LYS A 5 35.15 -43.71 1.50
CA LYS A 5 34.89 -44.42 2.77
C LYS A 5 35.13 -43.56 4.02
N THR A 6 34.09 -42.84 4.46
CA THR A 6 33.96 -42.21 5.79
C THR A 6 32.48 -42.21 6.15
N SER A 7 32.02 -43.26 6.85
CA SER A 7 31.88 -43.37 8.31
C SER A 7 30.67 -42.62 8.86
N GLN A 8 29.72 -43.43 9.31
CA GLN A 8 28.58 -43.10 10.14
C GLN A 8 29.04 -42.77 11.56
N GLU A 9 28.37 -41.82 12.22
CA GLU A 9 28.17 -41.65 13.66
C GLU A 9 27.07 -40.57 13.77
N GLY A 10 25.85 -40.78 14.27
CA GLY A 10 25.43 -41.60 15.40
C GLY A 10 25.52 -40.76 16.67
N THR A 11 24.43 -40.09 17.09
CA THR A 11 24.13 -39.86 18.52
C THR A 11 22.77 -39.17 18.76
N ARG A 12 21.95 -39.90 19.52
CA ARG A 12 21.14 -39.45 20.68
C ARG A 12 19.92 -38.55 20.45
N SER A 13 18.82 -39.27 20.19
CA SER A 13 17.56 -39.18 20.93
C SER A 13 17.70 -38.50 22.30
N SER A 14 17.06 -37.34 22.45
CA SER A 14 16.72 -36.78 23.75
C SER A 14 15.23 -36.53 23.77
N ASP A 15 14.56 -37.28 24.63
CA ASP A 15 13.15 -37.17 24.98
C ASP A 15 12.81 -35.75 25.42
N PHE A 16 12.33 -34.93 24.50
CA PHE A 16 11.83 -33.61 24.82
C PHE A 16 10.39 -33.75 25.34
N ARG A 17 10.30 -33.84 26.67
CA ARG A 17 9.07 -33.78 27.48
C ARG A 17 7.99 -32.89 26.86
N LEU A 18 6.87 -33.49 26.48
CA LEU A 18 5.59 -32.80 26.30
C LEU A 18 5.16 -32.21 27.66
N MET A 19 5.27 -30.89 27.80
CA MET A 19 4.52 -30.12 28.79
C MET A 19 3.26 -29.60 28.09
N THR A 20 2.17 -30.34 28.25
CA THR A 20 0.82 -29.91 27.87
C THR A 20 0.36 -28.86 28.87
N ALA A 21 0.64 -27.59 28.58
CA ALA A 21 0.09 -26.47 29.34
C ALA A 21 -1.38 -26.28 28.97
N GLU A 22 -2.25 -26.56 29.95
CA GLU A 22 -3.68 -26.29 29.94
C GLU A 22 -4.00 -24.88 29.44
N SER A 23 -4.79 -24.84 28.37
CA SER A 23 -5.43 -23.63 27.87
C SER A 23 -6.47 -23.15 28.88
N THR A 24 -6.09 -22.16 29.69
CA THR A 24 -7.06 -21.30 30.36
C THR A 24 -7.68 -20.37 29.32
N GLU A 25 -8.83 -20.80 28.80
CA GLU A 25 -9.66 -20.09 27.84
C GLU A 25 -10.25 -18.82 28.48
N MET A 26 -9.45 -17.75 28.55
CA MET A 26 -9.97 -16.43 28.90
C MET A 26 -10.82 -15.91 27.75
N LYS A 27 -12.13 -16.10 27.88
CA LYS A 27 -13.20 -15.55 27.03
C LYS A 27 -13.23 -14.03 27.17
N ARG A 28 -12.25 -13.35 26.58
CA ARG A 28 -12.21 -11.89 26.45
C ARG A 28 -13.30 -11.51 25.47
N LYS A 29 -14.44 -11.10 26.03
CA LYS A 29 -15.56 -10.44 25.34
C LYS A 29 -15.02 -9.10 24.80
N SER A 30 -14.37 -9.19 23.65
CA SER A 30 -13.75 -8.08 22.94
C SER A 30 -14.84 -7.07 22.60
N CYS A 31 -14.78 -5.91 23.23
CA CYS A 31 -15.63 -4.76 22.95
C CYS A 31 -15.55 -4.48 21.45
N SER A 32 -16.71 -4.52 20.79
CA SER A 32 -16.87 -4.26 19.36
C SER A 32 -16.59 -2.79 19.07
N SER A 33 -15.31 -2.40 19.07
CA SER A 33 -14.87 -1.14 18.51
C SER A 33 -15.24 -1.16 17.03
N ASN A 34 -15.94 -0.12 16.56
CA ASN A 34 -16.31 0.06 15.17
C ASN A 34 -15.05 -0.09 14.29
N LYS A 35 -14.83 -1.30 13.74
CA LYS A 35 -13.65 -1.59 12.93
C LYS A 35 -13.80 -0.84 11.63
N ILE A 36 -13.21 0.34 11.57
CA ILE A 36 -13.02 1.08 10.33
C ILE A 36 -12.31 0.13 9.37
N LYS A 37 -13.02 -0.28 8.30
CA LYS A 37 -12.49 -1.16 7.28
C LYS A 37 -11.40 -0.41 6.50
N ARG A 38 -10.16 -0.45 7.01
CA ARG A 38 -9.01 0.13 6.34
C ARG A 38 -8.63 -0.73 5.14
N THR A 39 -8.46 -0.09 3.97
CA THR A 39 -7.96 -0.78 2.77
C THR A 39 -6.45 -1.01 2.89
N SER A 40 -5.90 -1.96 2.12
CA SER A 40 -4.44 -2.19 2.08
C SER A 40 -3.68 -0.91 1.73
N PHE A 41 -4.21 -0.14 0.77
CA PHE A 41 -3.63 1.13 0.35
C PHE A 41 -3.54 2.14 1.49
N GLN A 42 -4.62 2.27 2.28
CA GLN A 42 -4.64 3.17 3.44
C GLN A 42 -3.59 2.76 4.48
N VAL A 43 -3.45 1.46 4.75
CA VAL A 43 -2.39 0.97 5.64
C VAL A 43 -1.03 1.36 5.10
N PHE A 44 -0.71 1.07 3.83
CA PHE A 44 0.61 1.42 3.30
C PHE A 44 0.90 2.92 3.38
N ARG A 45 -0.08 3.76 3.09
CA ARG A 45 0.07 5.22 3.18
C ARG A 45 0.29 5.74 4.58
N THR A 46 -0.27 5.13 5.63
CA THR A 46 0.00 5.58 7.01
C THR A 46 1.46 5.39 7.43
N PHE A 47 2.20 4.51 6.75
CA PHE A 47 3.62 4.29 6.99
C PHE A 47 4.55 5.08 6.05
N ILE A 48 4.00 5.89 5.14
CA ILE A 48 4.81 6.81 4.33
C ILE A 48 4.96 8.12 5.09
N THR A 49 6.21 8.50 5.38
CA THR A 49 6.51 9.75 6.09
C THR A 49 6.94 10.82 5.12
N TYR A 50 6.36 12.01 5.23
CA TYR A 50 6.71 13.16 4.41
C TYR A 50 7.62 14.09 5.21
N PRO A 51 8.94 14.11 4.94
CA PRO A 51 9.83 15.06 5.61
C PRO A 51 9.40 16.49 5.26
N CYS A 52 9.28 17.35 6.28
CA CYS A 52 8.71 18.71 6.18
C CYS A 52 9.45 19.63 5.17
N GLN A 53 10.71 19.33 4.84
CA GLN A 53 11.55 20.14 3.96
C GLN A 53 11.74 19.50 2.58
N ARG A 54 10.77 19.65 1.67
CA ARG A 54 10.85 19.30 0.23
C ARG A 54 11.49 17.94 -0.12
N GLY A 55 11.53 17.00 0.83
CA GLY A 55 12.27 15.76 0.68
C GLY A 55 11.46 14.73 -0.11
N ALA A 56 12.16 13.73 -0.63
CA ALA A 56 11.50 12.53 -1.13
C ALA A 56 10.74 11.85 0.02
N PRO A 57 9.54 11.28 -0.22
CA PRO A 57 8.81 10.55 0.80
C PRO A 57 9.66 9.39 1.34
N ASP A 58 9.71 9.24 2.66
CA ASP A 58 10.37 8.12 3.30
C ASP A 58 9.40 6.94 3.35
N VAL A 59 9.81 5.86 2.69
CA VAL A 59 9.05 4.61 2.53
C VAL A 59 9.66 3.47 3.33
N SER A 60 10.71 3.72 4.11
CA SER A 60 11.41 2.70 4.91
C SER A 60 10.45 1.92 5.80
N LYS A 61 9.52 2.63 6.47
CA LYS A 61 8.53 2.04 7.37
C LYS A 61 7.46 1.20 6.67
N VAL A 62 7.26 1.33 5.35
CA VAL A 62 6.33 0.46 4.61
C VAL A 62 6.81 -1.00 4.63
N PHE A 63 8.11 -1.21 4.79
CA PHE A 63 8.76 -2.52 4.85
C PHE A 63 9.07 -2.98 6.29
N SER A 64 8.56 -2.28 7.31
CA SER A 64 8.72 -2.68 8.71
C SER A 64 7.72 -3.79 9.10
N THR A 65 8.02 -4.51 10.19
CA THR A 65 7.09 -5.47 10.80
C THR A 65 5.78 -4.80 11.20
N GLU A 66 5.83 -3.55 11.68
CA GLU A 66 4.64 -2.80 12.12
C GLU A 66 3.62 -2.61 10.99
N CYS A 67 4.09 -2.27 9.78
CA CYS A 67 3.24 -2.13 8.61
C CYS A 67 2.60 -3.45 8.22
N PHE A 68 3.37 -4.54 8.30
CA PHE A 68 2.88 -5.89 8.01
C PHE A 68 1.83 -6.37 9.01
N ASP A 69 2.06 -6.16 10.30
CA ASP A 69 1.13 -6.52 11.36
C ASP A 69 -0.17 -5.72 11.26
N GLU A 70 -0.08 -4.41 11.00
CA GLU A 70 -1.25 -3.58 10.78
C GLU A 70 -2.03 -4.02 9.53
N TRP A 71 -1.32 -4.39 8.46
CA TRP A 71 -1.95 -4.95 7.27
C TRP A 71 -2.65 -6.28 7.57
N LEU A 72 -2.06 -7.17 8.38
CA LEU A 72 -2.67 -8.43 8.79
C LEU A 72 -3.95 -8.20 9.59
N ARG A 73 -3.96 -7.20 10.50
CA ARG A 73 -5.16 -6.84 11.27
C ARG A 73 -6.33 -6.39 10.39
N THR A 74 -6.07 -5.87 9.19
CA THR A 74 -7.13 -5.52 8.22
C THR A 74 -7.76 -6.72 7.53
N ARG A 75 -7.15 -7.90 7.59
CA ARG A 75 -7.65 -9.10 6.91
C ARG A 75 -8.72 -9.78 7.75
N ALA A 76 -9.88 -10.04 7.15
CA ALA A 76 -10.95 -10.81 7.79
C ALA A 76 -10.54 -12.28 8.03
N LYS A 77 -9.71 -12.84 7.14
CA LYS A 77 -9.14 -14.19 7.23
C LYS A 77 -7.64 -14.13 7.00
N LEU A 78 -6.89 -14.82 7.85
CA LEU A 78 -5.43 -14.89 7.72
C LEU A 78 -5.06 -15.67 6.43
N PRO A 79 -4.29 -15.09 5.52
CA PRO A 79 -3.84 -15.79 4.31
C PRO A 79 -2.83 -16.89 4.66
N LYS A 80 -2.82 -17.99 3.87
CA LYS A 80 -1.90 -19.13 4.06
C LYS A 80 -0.42 -18.73 4.00
N ASN A 81 -0.10 -17.74 3.16
CA ASN A 81 1.25 -17.20 3.00
C ASN A 81 1.16 -15.66 3.09
N PRO A 82 1.15 -15.11 4.31
CA PRO A 82 0.88 -13.70 4.53
C PRO A 82 1.92 -12.77 3.89
N GLU A 83 3.19 -13.11 3.93
CA GLU A 83 4.30 -12.33 3.38
C GLU A 83 4.22 -12.26 1.85
N LYS A 84 3.95 -13.38 1.19
CA LYS A 84 3.75 -13.43 -0.27
C LYS A 84 2.54 -12.58 -0.69
N THR A 85 1.47 -12.64 0.10
CA THR A 85 0.23 -11.91 -0.18
C THR A 85 0.40 -10.41 0.05
N PHE A 86 1.09 -10.02 1.12
CA PHE A 86 1.47 -8.63 1.42
C PHE A 86 2.28 -8.03 0.27
N ARG A 87 3.33 -8.74 -0.17
CA ARG A 87 4.15 -8.32 -1.32
C ARG A 87 3.34 -8.15 -2.59
N ARG A 88 2.47 -9.12 -2.91
CA ARG A 88 1.61 -9.03 -4.09
C ARG A 88 0.68 -7.83 -4.02
N ALA A 89 0.11 -7.54 -2.85
CA ALA A 89 -0.73 -6.37 -2.63
C ALA A 89 0.06 -5.07 -2.81
N LEU A 90 1.25 -4.95 -2.21
CA LEU A 90 2.11 -3.77 -2.35
C LEU A 90 2.52 -3.55 -3.82
N THR A 91 3.01 -4.60 -4.50
CA THR A 91 3.35 -4.57 -5.92
C THR A 91 2.15 -4.18 -6.79
N ALA A 92 0.94 -4.64 -6.45
CA ALA A 92 -0.24 -4.27 -7.20
C ALA A 92 -0.53 -2.76 -7.17
N HIS A 93 -0.31 -2.10 -6.02
CA HIS A 93 -0.42 -0.65 -5.91
C HIS A 93 0.75 0.10 -6.57
N VAL A 94 1.98 -0.41 -6.45
CA VAL A 94 3.16 0.20 -7.12
C VAL A 94 3.07 0.13 -8.64
N CYS A 95 2.62 -0.99 -9.20
CA CYS A 95 2.49 -1.17 -10.65
C CYS A 95 1.10 -0.77 -11.20
N GLY A 96 0.14 -0.41 -10.33
CA GLY A 96 -1.25 -0.11 -10.71
C GLY A 96 -1.95 -1.28 -11.41
N THR A 97 -1.70 -2.52 -10.97
CA THR A 97 -2.33 -3.73 -11.54
C THR A 97 -3.60 -4.11 -10.77
N ASN A 98 -4.46 -4.94 -11.37
CA ASN A 98 -5.70 -5.44 -10.76
C ASN A 98 -6.70 -4.35 -10.34
N GLY A 99 -6.69 -3.18 -11.00
CA GLY A 99 -7.58 -2.05 -10.67
C GLY A 99 -7.26 -1.40 -9.32
N CYS A 100 -6.11 -1.70 -8.72
CA CYS A 100 -5.67 -1.06 -7.49
C CYS A 100 -5.34 0.41 -7.73
N SER A 101 -5.74 1.29 -6.80
CA SER A 101 -5.34 2.70 -6.83
C SER A 101 -3.81 2.80 -6.75
N PRO A 102 -3.16 3.48 -7.70
CA PRO A 102 -1.72 3.64 -7.69
C PRO A 102 -1.28 4.65 -6.61
N PHE A 103 -0.02 4.55 -6.22
CA PHE A 103 0.61 5.60 -5.40
C PHE A 103 0.76 6.90 -6.20
N THR A 104 1.05 8.01 -5.51
CA THR A 104 1.51 9.21 -6.22
C THR A 104 2.88 8.97 -6.85
N ASP A 105 3.23 9.76 -7.86
CA ASP A 105 4.50 9.60 -8.56
C ASP A 105 5.74 9.76 -7.65
N ALA A 106 5.66 10.60 -6.61
CA ALA A 106 6.74 10.75 -5.64
C ALA A 106 6.87 9.50 -4.75
N GLU A 107 5.75 8.99 -4.22
CA GLU A 107 5.69 7.77 -3.41
C GLU A 107 6.15 6.54 -4.20
N GLU A 108 5.67 6.37 -5.44
CA GLU A 108 6.05 5.27 -6.32
C GLU A 108 7.56 5.25 -6.59
N ARG A 109 8.14 6.41 -6.97
CA ARG A 109 9.58 6.51 -7.22
C ARG A 109 10.40 6.13 -5.99
N ALA A 110 9.98 6.56 -4.81
CA ALA A 110 10.64 6.20 -3.56
C ALA A 110 10.54 4.69 -3.27
N LEU A 111 9.35 4.10 -3.45
CA LEU A 111 9.13 2.65 -3.31
C LEU A 111 9.97 1.83 -4.29
N LEU A 112 9.97 2.19 -5.57
CA LEU A 112 10.79 1.52 -6.59
C LEU A 112 12.29 1.64 -6.30
N LYS A 113 12.75 2.83 -5.89
CA LYS A 113 14.14 3.03 -5.49
C LYS A 113 14.51 2.17 -4.27
N PHE A 114 13.58 1.95 -3.34
CA PHE A 114 13.80 1.03 -2.23
C PHE A 114 13.80 -0.43 -2.70
N LEU A 115 12.79 -0.85 -3.46
CA LEU A 115 12.62 -2.22 -3.97
C LEU A 115 13.74 -2.69 -4.91
N ARG A 116 14.34 -1.77 -5.68
CA ARG A 116 15.42 -2.06 -6.63
C ARG A 116 16.81 -1.98 -6.00
N ARG A 117 16.95 -1.54 -4.74
CA ARG A 117 18.26 -1.53 -4.06
C ARG A 117 18.73 -2.97 -3.86
N LYS A 118 19.93 -3.27 -4.37
CA LYS A 118 20.57 -4.58 -4.24
C LYS A 118 20.81 -4.97 -2.77
N ASP A 119 21.09 -3.97 -1.94
CA ASP A 119 21.44 -4.14 -0.52
C ASP A 119 20.24 -3.89 0.40
N SER A 120 19.09 -4.48 0.07
CA SER A 120 17.87 -4.37 0.89
C SER A 120 17.94 -5.21 2.18
N SER A 121 19.13 -5.53 2.69
CA SER A 121 19.40 -6.42 3.83
C SER A 121 18.77 -5.98 5.15
N GLY A 122 18.27 -4.74 5.24
CA GLY A 122 17.57 -4.21 6.41
C GLY A 122 16.05 -4.43 6.45
N SER A 123 15.43 -5.07 5.44
CA SER A 123 14.00 -5.38 5.53
C SER A 123 13.77 -6.71 6.23
N VAL A 124 12.75 -6.77 7.10
CA VAL A 124 12.38 -7.99 7.85
C VAL A 124 12.02 -9.16 6.93
N PHE A 125 11.87 -8.90 5.63
CA PHE A 125 11.49 -9.86 4.62
C PHE A 125 12.65 -10.39 3.76
N VAL A 126 13.91 -10.03 4.06
CA VAL A 126 15.09 -10.35 3.24
C VAL A 126 15.25 -11.85 2.97
N GLU A 127 15.02 -12.70 3.97
CA GLU A 127 15.15 -14.16 3.81
C GLU A 127 14.12 -14.77 2.86
N GLN A 128 12.97 -14.11 2.65
CA GLN A 128 11.99 -14.57 1.66
C GLN A 128 12.05 -13.78 0.34
N TRP A 129 12.97 -12.81 0.24
CA TRP A 129 13.28 -12.02 -0.94
C TRP A 129 14.50 -12.54 -1.71
N GLU A 130 14.84 -13.82 -1.55
CA GLU A 130 16.03 -14.44 -2.17
C GLU A 130 16.15 -14.21 -3.69
N ASN A 131 15.03 -13.96 -4.37
CA ASN A 131 15.00 -13.64 -5.79
C ASN A 131 14.84 -12.15 -6.11
N VAL A 132 14.38 -11.32 -5.17
CA VAL A 132 14.20 -9.87 -5.40
C VAL A 132 15.49 -9.11 -5.15
N GLY A 133 16.35 -9.52 -4.19
CA GLY A 133 17.65 -8.88 -3.97
C GLY A 133 18.70 -9.27 -5.01
N LYS A 134 18.75 -10.55 -5.40
CA LYS A 134 19.73 -11.07 -6.37
C LYS A 134 19.42 -10.70 -7.82
N LYS A 135 18.13 -10.64 -8.19
CA LYS A 135 17.70 -10.23 -9.54
C LYS A 135 17.10 -8.82 -9.59
N GLY A 136 16.85 -8.15 -8.47
CA GLY A 136 16.12 -6.87 -8.43
C GLY A 136 14.60 -7.06 -8.49
N PHE A 137 13.85 -6.01 -8.13
CA PHE A 137 12.44 -5.87 -8.47
C PHE A 137 12.29 -5.47 -9.94
N TRP A 138 11.78 -6.37 -10.79
CA TRP A 138 11.62 -6.16 -12.24
C TRP A 138 10.34 -5.43 -12.62
N GLY A 139 9.45 -5.19 -11.66
CA GLY A 139 8.20 -4.48 -11.93
C GLY A 139 8.49 -3.05 -12.38
N VAL A 140 7.78 -2.62 -13.42
CA VAL A 140 7.75 -1.22 -13.84
C VAL A 140 6.67 -0.50 -13.02
N GLY A 141 6.98 0.69 -12.51
CA GLY A 141 6.00 1.52 -11.82
C GLY A 141 4.82 1.91 -12.70
N TYR A 142 3.69 2.22 -12.07
CA TYR A 142 2.52 2.73 -12.80
C TYR A 142 2.86 4.05 -13.51
N HIS A 143 3.45 5.02 -12.80
CA HIS A 143 3.87 6.31 -13.37
C HIS A 143 5.09 6.17 -14.27
N GLU A 144 6.03 5.28 -13.95
CA GLU A 144 7.16 4.94 -14.83
C GLU A 144 6.70 4.43 -16.20
N LYS A 145 5.75 3.48 -16.22
CA LYS A 145 5.14 2.96 -17.45
C LYS A 145 4.44 4.07 -18.24
N THR A 146 3.67 4.89 -17.55
CA THR A 146 2.92 6.02 -18.11
C THR A 146 3.82 7.04 -18.82
N ARG A 147 5.09 7.18 -18.39
CA ARG A 147 6.11 8.01 -19.05
C ARG A 147 6.73 7.34 -20.27
N ASN A 148 7.09 6.06 -20.15
CA ASN A 148 7.76 5.32 -21.21
C ASN A 148 6.86 5.08 -22.42
N ASP A 149 5.58 4.83 -22.18
CA ASP A 149 4.66 4.45 -23.25
C ASP A 149 4.32 5.62 -24.19
N GLY A 150 4.67 6.88 -23.85
CA GLY A 150 4.41 8.11 -24.65
C GLY A 150 2.92 8.42 -24.93
N THR A 151 2.04 7.45 -24.71
CA THR A 151 0.63 7.37 -25.06
C THR A 151 -0.28 7.92 -23.96
N SER A 152 0.24 8.10 -22.74
CA SER A 152 -0.54 8.69 -21.65
C SER A 152 -0.91 10.14 -21.92
N SER A 153 -0.10 10.89 -22.67
CA SER A 153 -0.44 12.24 -23.12
C SER A 153 -1.71 12.24 -23.98
N LEU A 154 -1.87 11.27 -24.89
CA LEU A 154 -3.03 11.21 -25.78
C LEU A 154 -4.28 10.69 -25.08
N LEU A 155 -4.19 9.60 -24.30
CA LEU A 155 -5.35 9.06 -23.58
C LEU A 155 -5.79 9.93 -22.39
N ALA A 156 -4.86 10.61 -21.71
CA ALA A 156 -5.21 11.62 -20.71
C ALA A 156 -5.82 12.88 -21.36
N LYS A 157 -5.29 13.35 -22.50
CA LYS A 157 -5.92 14.44 -23.29
C LYS A 157 -7.31 14.04 -23.79
N LEU A 158 -7.50 12.80 -24.24
CA LEU A 158 -8.80 12.28 -24.69
C LEU A 158 -9.81 12.16 -23.54
N ARG A 159 -9.38 11.74 -22.34
CA ARG A 159 -10.24 11.74 -21.14
C ARG A 159 -10.54 13.15 -20.65
N ALA A 160 -9.58 14.07 -20.67
CA ALA A 160 -9.79 15.47 -20.29
C ALA A 160 -10.79 16.18 -21.24
N ARG A 161 -10.71 15.93 -22.55
CA ARG A 161 -11.67 16.46 -23.55
C ARG A 161 -13.09 15.93 -23.37
N ARG A 162 -13.27 14.75 -22.77
CA ARG A 162 -14.60 14.18 -22.51
C ARG A 162 -15.28 14.79 -21.27
N CYS A 163 -14.53 15.46 -20.39
CA CYS A 163 -15.09 16.16 -19.23
C CYS A 163 -15.48 17.61 -19.53
N THR A 164 -14.91 18.25 -20.56
CA THR A 164 -15.23 19.65 -20.90
C THR A 164 -16.44 19.78 -21.84
N HIS A 165 -16.86 18.71 -22.51
CA HIS A 165 -18.01 18.73 -23.43
C HIS A 165 -19.37 18.49 -22.72
N LYS A 166 -19.39 18.33 -21.40
CA LYS A 166 -20.62 18.10 -20.63
C LYS A 166 -21.11 19.31 -19.82
N MET A 167 -20.55 20.50 -20.02
CA MET A 167 -20.98 21.71 -19.32
C MET A 167 -21.56 22.80 -20.25
N GLN A 168 -22.01 22.44 -21.46
CA GLN A 168 -22.59 23.40 -22.41
C GLN A 168 -24.03 23.06 -22.87
N GLU A 169 -24.70 22.10 -22.24
CA GLU A 169 -26.13 21.86 -22.45
C GLU A 169 -26.85 21.83 -21.09
N GLY A 170 -27.62 22.89 -20.82
CA GLY A 170 -28.35 23.14 -19.57
C GLY A 170 -27.58 24.13 -18.69
N ASP A 171 -27.98 25.38 -18.48
CA ASP A 171 -29.34 25.87 -18.26
C ASP A 171 -29.49 27.32 -18.72
N ASP A 172 -30.24 27.53 -19.82
CA ASP A 172 -30.84 28.83 -20.15
C ASP A 172 -32.29 28.82 -19.65
N LYS A 173 -32.48 28.93 -18.32
CA LYS A 173 -33.74 29.31 -17.66
C LYS A 173 -33.45 29.93 -16.29
N THR A 174 -32.86 31.12 -16.26
CA THR A 174 -33.00 32.01 -15.10
C THR A 174 -34.12 33.00 -15.41
N GLN A 175 -35.37 32.56 -15.20
CA GLN A 175 -36.47 33.51 -15.04
C GLN A 175 -36.32 34.21 -13.69
N GLY A 176 -36.51 35.51 -13.73
CA GLY A 176 -36.12 36.43 -12.68
C GLY A 176 -36.92 36.32 -11.39
N THR A 177 -36.32 36.87 -10.35
CA THR A 177 -37.04 37.53 -9.26
C THR A 177 -36.35 38.87 -9.03
N ASN A 178 -37.07 39.94 -9.34
CA ASN A 178 -36.70 41.31 -8.98
C ASN A 178 -36.75 41.40 -7.44
N ALA A 179 -35.58 41.41 -6.80
CA ALA A 179 -35.48 41.82 -5.41
C ALA A 179 -35.38 43.35 -5.38
N GLU A 180 -36.49 43.99 -5.01
CA GLU A 180 -36.48 45.41 -4.68
C GLU A 180 -35.53 45.70 -3.52
N PRO A 181 -34.73 46.77 -3.58
CA PRO A 181 -33.97 47.24 -2.43
C PRO A 181 -34.91 47.93 -1.44
N VAL A 182 -35.17 47.29 -0.29
CA VAL A 182 -35.84 47.92 0.84
C VAL A 182 -34.88 48.95 1.44
N ASN A 183 -35.19 50.22 1.17
CA ASN A 183 -34.52 51.39 1.72
C ASN A 183 -34.95 51.58 3.18
N VAL A 184 -34.11 51.18 4.13
CA VAL A 184 -34.35 51.42 5.56
C VAL A 184 -33.63 52.69 6.00
N ALA A 185 -34.19 53.82 5.59
CA ALA A 185 -33.97 55.09 6.25
C ALA A 185 -35.12 55.34 7.23
N LYS A 186 -34.85 55.21 8.54
CA LYS A 186 -35.49 55.96 9.66
C LYS A 186 -35.00 55.38 11.00
N LEU A 187 -34.29 56.20 11.79
CA LEU A 187 -34.84 56.93 12.95
C LEU A 187 -34.70 56.04 14.21
N ILE A 188 -33.94 56.43 15.23
CA ILE A 188 -34.42 57.27 16.33
C ILE A 188 -33.23 57.56 17.27
N VAL A 189 -33.06 58.86 17.56
CA VAL A 189 -32.55 59.54 18.78
C VAL A 189 -31.19 59.15 19.35
#